data_AF-A0A3M2TF99-F1
#
_entry.id   AF-A0A3M2TF99-F1
#
_cell.length_a   1.000
_cell.length_b   1.000
_cell.length_c   1.000
_cell.angle_alpha   90.00
_cell.angle_beta   90.00
_cell.angle_gamma   90.00
#
_symmetry.space_group_name_H-M   'P 1'
#
loop_
_entity.id
_entity.type
_entity.pdbx_description
1 polymer ?
#
loop_
_entity_poly.entity_id
_entity_poly.type
_entity_poly.pdbx_seq_one_letter_code
_entity_poly.pdbx_strand_id
1 'polypeptide(L)' 'MTVKKTGDGVHLYFGHNTDSFALASMSSEDKKPVCVMSRGNGTGGIAQGGRSCRYKR' A
#
# COMPACT_ATOMS: atom_id res chain seq x y z
N MET A 1 8.43 1.83 3.18
CA MET A 1 7.17 1.05 3.28
C MET A 1 6.98 0.65 4.74
N THR A 2 5.76 0.72 5.28
CA THR A 2 5.47 0.37 6.67
C THR A 2 4.06 -0.21 6.83
N VAL A 3 3.84 -0.94 7.92
CA VAL A 3 2.56 -1.54 8.27
C VAL A 3 2.16 -1.09 9.67
N LYS A 4 0.95 -0.56 9.82
CA LYS A 4 0.34 -0.25 11.12
C LYS A 4 -0.80 -1.22 11.40
N LYS A 5 -0.65 -2.03 12.45
CA LYS A 5 -1.75 -2.85 12.98
C LYS A 5 -2.55 -2.06 14.01
N THR A 6 -3.86 -2.19 13.97
CA THR A 6 -4.82 -1.63 14.93
C THR A 6 -5.80 -2.72 15.36
N GLY A 7 -6.67 -2.43 16.32
CA GLY A 7 -7.76 -3.34 16.70
C GLY A 7 -8.77 -3.58 15.57
N ASP A 8 -8.97 -2.59 14.69
CA ASP A 8 -9.95 -2.66 13.61
C ASP A 8 -9.38 -3.22 12.29
N GLY A 9 -8.06 -3.39 12.18
CA GLY A 9 -7.43 -3.84 10.94
C GLY A 9 -5.95 -3.53 10.80
N VAL A 10 -5.46 -3.72 9.57
CA VAL A 10 -4.07 -3.49 9.16
C VAL A 10 -4.02 -2.42 8.08
N HIS A 11 -3.10 -1.47 8.22
CA HIS A 11 -2.87 -0.41 7.24
C HIS A 11 -1.46 -0.55 6.67
N LEU A 12 -1.36 -0.79 5.38
CA LEU A 12 -0.11 -0.75 4.63
C LEU A 12 0.08 0.66 4.06
N TYR A 13 1.26 1.25 4.25
CA TYR A 13 1.65 2.54 3.68
C TYR A 13 2.97 2.42 2.93
N PHE A 14 3.08 3.13 1.81
CA PHE A 14 4.31 3.22 1.04
C PHE A 14 4.56 4.66 0.58
N GLY A 15 5.83 4.95 0.33
CA GLY A 15 6.32 6.17 -0.29
C GLY A 15 7.57 5.84 -1.11
N HIS A 16 7.71 6.46 -2.28
CA HIS A 16 8.87 6.29 -3.15
C HIS A 16 9.18 7.59 -3.91
N ASN A 17 10.45 7.80 -4.26
CA ASN A 17 10.95 8.92 -5.05
C ASN A 17 11.50 8.47 -6.43
N THR A 18 11.18 7.23 -6.82
CA THR A 18 11.46 6.69 -8.15
C THR A 18 10.36 7.07 -9.13
N ASP A 19 10.67 7.03 -10.44
CA ASP A 19 9.67 7.24 -11.51
C ASP A 19 8.47 6.31 -11.35
N SER A 20 8.72 5.07 -10.96
CA SER A 20 7.70 4.06 -10.75
C SER A 20 8.11 3.04 -9.69
N PHE A 21 7.12 2.50 -8.99
CA PHE A 21 7.28 1.43 -8.00
C PHE A 21 6.06 0.50 -8.06
N ALA A 22 6.31 -0.80 -8.18
CA ALA A 22 5.27 -1.82 -8.18
C ALA A 22 5.11 -2.42 -6.78
N LEU A 23 3.87 -2.55 -6.31
CA LEU A 23 3.57 -3.14 -5.01
C LEU A 23 2.36 -4.06 -5.11
N ALA A 24 2.48 -5.24 -4.49
CA ALA A 24 1.38 -6.15 -4.25
C ALA A 24 1.07 -6.21 -2.75
N SER A 25 -0.20 -6.35 -2.40
CA SER A 25 -0.66 -6.56 -1.03
C SER A 25 -1.77 -7.59 -0.98
N MET A 26 -1.80 -8.37 0.08
CA MET A 26 -2.82 -9.39 0.31
C MET A 26 -3.00 -9.57 1.82
N SER A 27 -4.25 -9.67 2.25
CA SER A 27 -4.66 -10.07 3.59
C SER A 27 -5.32 -11.45 3.53
N SER A 28 -5.49 -12.10 4.67
CA SER A 28 -6.15 -13.41 4.76
C SER A 28 -7.61 -13.40 4.26
N GLU A 29 -8.25 -12.24 4.22
CA GLU A 29 -9.62 -12.09 3.71
C GLU A 29 -9.68 -11.85 2.19
N ASP A 30 -8.54 -11.55 1.56
CA ASP A 30 -8.50 -11.32 0.13
C ASP A 30 -8.51 -12.64 -0.63
N LYS A 31 -9.44 -12.79 -1.57
CA LYS A 31 -9.46 -13.96 -2.47
C LYS A 31 -8.27 -13.98 -3.44
N LYS A 32 -7.66 -12.81 -3.70
CA LYS A 32 -6.52 -12.63 -4.61
C LYS A 32 -5.72 -11.38 -4.20
N PRO A 33 -4.41 -11.31 -4.51
CA PRO A 33 -3.62 -10.12 -4.22
C PRO A 33 -4.12 -8.90 -5.00
N VAL A 34 -3.92 -7.71 -4.41
CA VAL A 34 -4.15 -6.42 -5.06
C VAL A 34 -2.79 -5.82 -5.41
N CYS A 35 -2.60 -5.50 -6.68
CA CYS A 35 -1.38 -4.91 -7.20
C CYS A 35 -1.61 -3.46 -7.62
N VAL A 36 -0.65 -2.59 -7.34
CA VAL A 36 -0.65 -1.18 -7.78
C VAL A 36 0.70 -0.85 -8.42
N MET A 37 0.63 -0.14 -9.55
CA MET A 37 1.78 0.53 -10.15
C MET A 37 1.73 2.00 -9.70
N SER A 38 2.49 2.32 -8.66
CA SER A 38 2.61 3.70 -8.20
C SER A 38 3.59 4.46 -9.10
N ARG A 39 3.20 5.65 -9.54
CA ARG A 39 4.00 6.50 -10.43
C ARG A 39 4.24 7.85 -9.77
N GLY A 40 5.47 8.34 -9.87
CA GLY A 40 5.84 9.68 -9.43
C GLY A 40 5.45 10.74 -10.47
N ASN A 41 5.30 11.99 -10.02
CA ASN A 41 5.06 13.15 -10.90
C ASN A 41 6.37 13.86 -11.30
N GLY A 42 7.45 13.11 -11.55
CA GLY A 42 8.75 13.65 -11.93
C GLY A 42 9.72 13.90 -10.77
N THR A 43 10.79 14.65 -11.02
CA THR A 43 11.94 14.78 -10.12
C THR A 43 11.64 15.56 -8.85
N GLY A 44 11.97 14.98 -7.70
CA GLY A 44 11.96 15.64 -6.39
C GLY A 44 10.72 15.41 -5.53
N GLY A 45 9.64 14.83 -6.09
CA GLY A 45 8.43 14.47 -5.33
C GLY A 45 8.52 13.09 -4.67
N ILE A 46 7.79 12.91 -3.57
CA ILE A 46 7.53 11.59 -2.99
C ILE A 46 6.11 11.19 -3.36
N ALA A 47 5.96 10.16 -4.20
CA ALA A 47 4.67 9.52 -4.42
C ALA A 47 4.34 8.63 -3.22
N GLN A 48 3.11 8.70 -2.74
CA GLN A 48 2.64 7.99 -1.56
C GLN A 48 1.35 7.25 -1.85
N GLY A 49 1.12 6.17 -1.12
CA GLY A 49 -0.13 5.44 -1.17
C GLY A 49 -0.24 4.46 -0.03
N GLY A 50 -1.38 3.77 0.03
CA GLY A 50 -1.61 2.79 1.06
C GLY A 50 -2.89 1.99 0.84
N ARG A 51 -3.06 0.99 1.68
CA ARG A 51 -4.23 0.12 1.68
C ARG A 51 -4.62 -0.23 3.11
N SER A 52 -5.89 -0.02 3.43
CA SER A 52 -6.51 -0.50 4.67
C SER A 52 -7.17 -1.86 4.43
N CYS A 53 -6.82 -2.84 5.25
CA CYS A 53 -7.49 -4.13 5.36
C CYS A 53 -8.22 -4.17 6.71
N ARG A 54 -9.54 -4.07 6.68
CA ARG A 54 -10.37 -4.12 7.89
C ARG A 54 -10.67 -5.57 8.25
N TYR A 55 -10.58 -5.93 9.52
CA TYR A 55 -11.04 -7.25 9.97
C TYR A 55 -12.57 -7.30 9.92
N LYS A 56 -13.13 -8.35 9.32
CA LYS A 56 -14.55 -8.67 9.50
C LYS A 56 -14.78 -9.10 10.94
N ARG A 57 -15.82 -8.53 11.55
CA ARG A 57 -16.32 -8.95 12.86
C ARG A 57 -17.25 -10.13 12.70
#